data_AF-A0A944BWG4-F1
#
_entry.id   AF-A0A944BWG4-F1
#
_cell.length_a   1.000
_cell.length_b   1.000
_cell.length_c   1.000
_cell.angle_alpha   90.00
_cell.angle_beta   90.00
_cell.angle_gamma   90.00
#
_symmetry.space_group_name_H-M   'P 1'
#
loop_
_entity.id
_entity.type
_entity.pdbx_description
1 polymer ?
#
loop_
_entity_poly.entity_id
_entity_poly.type
_entity_poly.pdbx_seq_one_letter_code
_entity_poly.pdbx_strand_id
1 'polypeptide(L)' 'MKRLKIGMVLIALGCLLCVAYLYFCKNEVSAFGDFSSGILVGLSIGCNFVGIILTTSCMAKKQ' A
#
# COMPACT_ATOMS: atom_id res chain seq x y z
N MET A 1 -8.40 -1.90 -19.72
CA MET A 1 -8.76 -2.56 -18.43
C MET A 1 -7.55 -3.04 -17.62
N LYS A 2 -6.40 -3.39 -18.23
CA LYS A 2 -5.20 -3.86 -17.50
C LYS A 2 -4.72 -2.90 -16.40
N ARG A 3 -4.73 -1.58 -16.67
CA ARG A 3 -4.33 -0.54 -15.70
C ARG A 3 -5.29 -0.41 -14.51
N LEU A 4 -6.58 -0.62 -14.73
CA LEU A 4 -7.60 -0.63 -13.67
C LEU A 4 -7.42 -1.85 -12.74
N LYS A 5 -7.10 -3.02 -13.30
CA LYS A 5 -6.71 -4.20 -12.51
C LYS A 5 -5.47 -3.94 -11.68
N ILE A 6 -4.44 -3.29 -12.24
CA ILE A 6 -3.23 -2.93 -11.51
C ILE A 6 -3.54 -1.95 -10.37
N GLY A 7 -4.39 -0.95 -10.59
CA GLY A 7 -4.84 -0.02 -9.54
C GLY A 7 -5.52 -0.73 -8.37
N MET A 8 -6.47 -1.62 -8.65
CA MET A 8 -7.12 -2.45 -7.62
C MET A 8 -6.13 -3.35 -6.87
N VAL A 9 -5.18 -3.98 -7.57
CA VAL A 9 -4.14 -4.81 -6.94
C VAL A 9 -3.25 -3.96 -6.02
N LEU A 10 -2.90 -2.73 -6.41
CA LEU A 10 -2.09 -1.83 -5.60
C LEU A 10 -2.81 -1.40 -4.31
N ILE A 11 -4.12 -1.15 -4.40
CA ILE A 11 -4.96 -0.84 -3.22
C ILE A 11 -5.02 -2.06 -2.29
N ALA A 12 -5.29 -3.25 -2.83
CA ALA A 12 -5.32 -4.49 -2.05
C ALA A 12 -3.96 -4.78 -1.40
N LEU A 13 -2.86 -4.53 -2.12
CA LEU A 13 -1.50 -4.65 -1.59
C LEU A 13 -1.26 -3.68 -0.43
N GLY A 14 -1.68 -2.42 -0.55
CA GLY A 14 -1.61 -1.45 0.55
C GLY A 14 -2.33 -1.93 1.82
N CYS A 15 -3.56 -2.46 1.67
CA CYS A 15 -4.27 -3.08 2.80
C CYS A 15 -3.50 -4.27 3.41
N LEU A 16 -2.91 -5.13 2.57
CA LEU A 16 -2.13 -6.28 3.02
C LEU A 16 -0.87 -5.88 3.78
N LEU A 17 -0.17 -4.82 3.34
CA LEU A 17 0.97 -4.26 4.05
C LEU A 17 0.57 -3.68 5.41
N CYS A 18 -0.62 -3.08 5.50
CA CYS A 18 -1.15 -2.57 6.77
C CYS A 18 -1.37 -3.71 7.79
N VAL A 19 -1.90 -4.85 7.34
CA VAL A 19 -2.04 -6.06 8.17
C VAL A 19 -0.67 -6.62 8.57
N ALA A 20 0.29 -6.64 7.64
CA ALA A 20 1.66 -7.06 7.93
C ALA A 20 2.32 -6.18 9.00
N TYR A 21 2.11 -4.84 8.94
CA TYR A 21 2.54 -3.93 9.99
C TYR A 21 1.94 -4.28 11.35
N LEU A 22 0.63 -4.52 11.41
CA LEU A 22 -0.06 -4.88 12.65
C LEU A 22 0.46 -6.20 13.25
N TYR A 23 0.88 -7.14 12.40
CA TYR A 23 1.48 -8.41 12.83
C TYR A 23 2.92 -8.24 13.32
N PHE A 24 3.78 -7.53 12.56
CA PHE A 24 5.19 -7.33 12.91
C PHE A 24 5.36 -6.40 14.11
N CYS A 25 4.51 -5.38 14.26
CA CYS A 25 4.59 -4.41 15.35
C CYS A 25 4.15 -5.00 16.71
N LYS A 26 3.50 -6.18 16.73
CA LYS A 26 3.16 -6.89 17.98
C LYS A 26 4.35 -7.64 18.60
N ASN A 27 5.44 -7.83 17.89
CA ASN A 27 6.56 -8.66 18.32
C ASN A 27 7.80 -7.80 18.59
N GLU A 28 7.98 -7.40 19.85
CA GLU A 28 9.16 -6.75 20.47
C GLU A 28 9.79 -5.54 19.74
N VAL A 29 9.88 -4.42 20.47
CA VAL A 29 10.36 -3.12 19.96
C VAL A 29 11.89 -3.12 19.85
N SER A 30 12.41 -3.57 18.71
CA SER A 30 13.81 -3.38 18.33
C SER A 30 13.97 -2.14 17.45
N ALA A 31 15.12 -1.45 17.54
CA ALA A 31 15.40 -0.26 16.71
C ALA A 31 15.26 -0.52 15.19
N PHE A 32 15.59 -1.74 14.75
CA PHE A 32 15.36 -2.18 13.38
C PHE A 32 13.88 -2.43 13.07
N GLY A 33 13.12 -2.91 14.06
CA GLY A 33 11.67 -3.10 13.98
C GLY A 33 10.92 -1.78 13.83
N ASP A 34 11.32 -0.72 14.55
CA ASP A 34 10.75 0.62 14.38
C ASP A 34 11.05 1.21 13.00
N PHE A 35 12.30 1.08 12.53
CA PHE A 35 12.67 1.52 11.18
C PHE A 35 11.88 0.78 10.10
N SER A 36 11.80 -0.55 10.19
CA SER A 36 11.07 -1.39 9.25
C SER A 36 9.55 -1.11 9.28
N SER A 37 8.99 -0.89 10.47
CA SER A 37 7.60 -0.50 10.67
C SER A 37 7.27 0.83 10.01
N GLY A 38 8.15 1.83 10.14
CA GLY A 38 8.03 3.12 9.45
C GLY A 38 8.01 2.96 7.93
N ILE A 39 8.93 2.15 7.37
CA ILE A 39 8.93 1.83 5.94
C ILE A 39 7.64 1.12 5.52
N LEU A 40 7.17 0.15 6.31
CA LEU A 40 6.00 -0.66 5.96
C LEU A 40 4.70 0.16 5.97
N VAL A 41 4.54 1.07 6.94
CA VAL A 41 3.43 2.03 6.98
C VAL A 41 3.52 3.04 5.84
N GLY A 42 4.71 3.61 5.59
CA GLY A 42 4.93 4.53 4.48
C GLY A 42 4.61 3.90 3.13
N LEU A 43 5.04 2.66 2.93
CA LEU A 43 4.78 1.89 1.71
C LEU A 43 3.30 1.51 1.57
N SER A 44 2.62 1.17 2.67
CA SER A 44 1.18 0.91 2.69
C SER A 44 0.38 2.12 2.19
N ILE A 45 0.65 3.30 2.75
CA ILE A 45 -0.01 4.56 2.36
C ILE A 45 0.35 4.91 0.90
N GLY A 46 1.62 4.77 0.52
CA GLY A 46 2.10 5.04 -0.83
C GLY A 46 1.45 4.15 -1.89
N CYS A 47 1.35 2.84 -1.66
CA CYS A 47 0.68 1.90 -2.55
C CYS A 47 -0.81 2.25 -2.73
N ASN A 48 -1.49 2.65 -1.65
CA ASN A 48 -2.89 3.03 -1.71
C ASN A 48 -3.09 4.34 -2.49
N PHE A 49 -2.26 5.34 -2.25
CA PHE A 49 -2.29 6.63 -2.96
C PHE A 49 -2.01 6.47 -4.46
N VAL A 50 -0.95 5.73 -4.81
CA VAL A 50 -0.63 5.42 -6.22
C VAL A 50 -1.74 4.58 -6.86
N GLY A 51 -2.33 3.63 -6.12
CA GLY A 51 -3.46 2.82 -6.58
C GLY A 51 -4.68 3.67 -6.95
N ILE A 52 -5.01 4.66 -6.12
CA ILE A 52 -6.09 5.63 -6.39
C ILE A 52 -5.75 6.46 -7.63
N ILE A 53 -4.55 7.07 -7.70
CA ILE A 53 -4.12 7.88 -8.85
C ILE A 53 -4.16 7.06 -10.15
N LEU A 54 -3.68 5.82 -10.13
CA LEU A 54 -3.67 4.96 -11.31
C LEU A 54 -5.09 4.59 -11.75
N THR A 55 -5.99 4.41 -10.79
CA THR A 55 -7.40 4.12 -11.05
C THR A 55 -8.09 5.36 -11.65
N THR A 56 -7.97 6.53 -11.03
CA THR A 56 -8.58 7.77 -11.51
C THR A 56 -8.04 8.19 -12.87
N SER A 57 -6.71 8.11 -13.09
CA SER A 57 -6.10 8.40 -14.40
C SER A 57 -6.51 7.39 -15.48
N CYS A 58 -6.77 6.13 -15.12
CA CYS A 58 -7.32 5.15 -16.05
C CYS A 58 -8.79 5.41 -16.40
N MET A 59 -9.57 5.96 -15.46
CA MET A 59 -10.95 6.39 -15.73
C MET A 59 -10.99 7.66 -16.57
N ALA A 60 -10.14 8.64 -16.27
CA ALA A 60 -10.02 9.89 -17.02
C ALA A 60 -9.58 9.67 -18.49
N LYS A 61 -8.71 8.68 -18.76
CA LYS A 61 -8.33 8.28 -20.14
C LYS A 61 -9.42 7.50 -20.89
N LYS A 62 -10.48 7.08 -20.20
CA LYS A 62 -11.63 6.39 -20.80
C LYS A 62 -12.80 7.34 -21.11
N GLN A 63 -12.75 8.58 -20.62
CA GLN A 63 -13.48 9.72 -21.19
C GLN A 63 -12.72 10.25 -22.40
#